data_AF-A0A2D8RPM9-F1
#
_entry.id   AF-A0A2D8RPM9-F1
#
_cell.length_a   1.000
_cell.length_b   1.000
_cell.length_c   1.000
_cell.angle_alpha   90.00
_cell.angle_beta   90.00
_cell.angle_gamma   90.00
#
_symmetry.space_group_name_H-M   'P 1'
#
loop_
_entity.id
_entity.type
_entity.pdbx_description
1 polymer ?
#
loop_
_entity_poly.entity_id
_entity_poly.type
_entity_poly.pdbx_seq_one_letter_code
_entity_poly.pdbx_strand_id
1 'polypeptide(L)'
;MQGVGILRGFSLNQLPSEMPNYKAAFFYPLLMLFTLATLSAQRDRPPNVADPETYSYSDPTESRDHHRYADHPKNEFRLYDFYQRQADYYLENGNVPEIIPAYPGMEAGVNGHWGRYNNFDLFSDIWSQMDNGPIVSSVIRQQGKPIVKAVNLRLGEDQDVYATFDQLTLGYRMVWKDGYLNYPEVRWGMMGLVNPATDPFLNSWDTSWSKSTSWKDKYDVADVEYEGFYRFENKAVFSYSVHGIPVLDHPDAFKLGEDAVFVRVLRFPEGAKDINLKYFKLPSGSVAIDGSKDDALVASAAVAEGWTGLAVESSSGTDGLSIELSDDGYFYLAISSVEPGATLTTYSWKGSEDSEGILSAIKERGPIDVVALTEGGRGRWPEEFAVAGERGEGIGPYVIDTIPVPIENPYDSPMYLSGLAFFENGDAAIATFFGDLWL
;
A
#
# COMPACT_ATOMS: atom_id res chain seq x y z
N MET A 1 4.46 -10.12 -47.78
CA MET A 1 5.60 -9.21 -48.07
C MET A 1 5.02 -7.84 -48.38
N GLN A 2 5.62 -6.76 -47.86
CA GLN A 2 5.08 -5.40 -47.65
C GLN A 2 4.16 -5.32 -46.42
N GLY A 3 4.43 -4.60 -45.35
CA GLY A 3 5.55 -3.74 -44.96
C GLY A 3 5.08 -2.99 -43.71
N VAL A 4 5.56 -3.38 -42.53
CA VAL A 4 5.22 -2.73 -41.26
C VAL A 4 5.87 -1.34 -41.24
N GLY A 5 5.05 -0.30 -41.43
CA GLY A 5 5.44 1.09 -41.28
C GLY A 5 5.35 1.51 -39.80
N ILE A 6 6.52 1.57 -39.15
CA ILE A 6 6.69 2.12 -37.80
C ILE A 6 6.25 3.59 -37.79
N LEU A 7 5.21 3.92 -37.03
CA LEU A 7 4.91 5.30 -36.65
C LEU A 7 5.99 5.77 -35.67
N ARG A 8 7.04 6.42 -36.21
CA ARG A 8 7.96 7.23 -35.40
C ARG A 8 7.20 8.43 -34.86
N GLY A 9 7.35 8.67 -33.56
CA GLY A 9 6.71 9.78 -32.86
C GLY A 9 6.94 11.11 -33.56
N PHE A 10 5.86 11.85 -33.79
CA PHE A 10 5.93 13.26 -34.13
C PHE A 10 6.42 14.02 -32.89
N SER A 11 7.62 14.57 -32.96
CA SER A 11 8.09 15.58 -32.02
C SER A 11 7.29 16.87 -32.26
N LEU A 12 6.66 17.41 -31.21
CA LEU A 12 5.93 18.68 -31.24
C LEU A 12 6.82 19.92 -31.44
N ASN A 13 8.13 19.76 -31.67
CA ASN A 13 9.10 20.87 -31.73
C ASN A 13 9.52 21.29 -33.16
N GLN A 14 8.78 20.93 -34.21
CA GLN A 14 9.09 21.34 -35.59
C GLN A 14 7.90 21.94 -36.35
N LEU A 15 7.21 22.93 -35.77
CA LEU A 15 6.32 23.81 -36.53
C LEU A 15 7.01 25.17 -36.75
N PRO A 16 7.06 25.69 -38.00
CA PRO A 16 7.56 27.04 -38.28
C PRO A 16 6.68 28.09 -37.58
N SER A 17 7.30 29.10 -36.99
CA SER A 17 6.67 30.11 -36.13
C SER A 17 5.77 31.13 -36.84
N GLU A 18 5.37 30.92 -38.09
CA GLU A 18 4.52 31.86 -38.82
C GLU A 18 3.52 31.13 -39.72
N MET A 19 2.29 30.95 -39.24
CA MET A 19 1.13 30.72 -40.09
C MET A 19 0.00 31.70 -39.71
N PRO A 20 -0.64 32.38 -40.69
CA PRO A 20 -1.71 33.34 -40.40
C PRO A 20 -2.98 32.65 -39.85
N ASN A 21 -3.55 33.24 -38.80
CA ASN A 21 -4.64 32.73 -37.95
C ASN A 21 -5.97 32.35 -38.64
N TYR A 22 -6.12 32.47 -39.96
CA TYR A 22 -7.42 32.29 -40.64
C TYR A 22 -7.60 30.90 -41.29
N LYS A 23 -6.54 30.09 -41.42
CA LYS A 23 -6.62 28.73 -42.00
C LYS A 23 -6.70 27.61 -40.95
N ALA A 24 -6.34 27.87 -39.69
CA ALA A 24 -6.46 26.91 -38.60
C ALA A 24 -7.92 26.70 -38.15
N ALA A 25 -8.78 27.71 -38.29
CA ALA A 25 -10.17 27.66 -37.83
C ALA A 25 -11.07 26.67 -38.60
N PHE A 26 -10.69 26.28 -39.84
CA PHE A 26 -11.44 25.31 -40.63
C PHE A 26 -10.79 23.92 -40.71
N PHE A 27 -9.47 23.82 -40.53
CA PHE A 27 -8.76 22.53 -40.60
C PHE A 27 -8.90 21.72 -39.31
N TYR A 28 -8.88 22.35 -38.14
CA TYR A 28 -9.01 21.65 -36.85
C TYR A 28 -10.39 21.01 -36.64
N PRO A 29 -11.54 21.66 -36.89
CA PRO A 29 -12.84 21.01 -36.73
C PRO A 29 -13.08 19.91 -37.77
N LEU A 30 -12.54 20.02 -39.00
CA LEU A 30 -12.67 18.99 -40.02
C LEU A 30 -11.82 17.75 -39.71
N LEU A 31 -10.60 17.93 -39.19
CA LEU A 31 -9.72 16.84 -38.73
C LEU A 31 -10.30 16.16 -37.49
N MET A 32 -10.92 16.92 -36.58
CA MET A 32 -11.61 16.40 -35.39
C MET A 32 -12.89 15.63 -35.76
N LEU A 33 -13.64 16.08 -36.78
CA LEU A 33 -14.78 15.36 -37.35
C LEU A 33 -14.35 14.06 -38.07
N PHE A 34 -13.22 14.05 -38.77
CA PHE A 34 -12.68 12.84 -39.39
C PHE A 34 -12.10 11.84 -38.38
N THR A 35 -11.47 12.29 -37.30
CA THR A 35 -11.03 11.40 -36.20
C THR A 35 -12.21 10.89 -35.36
N LEU A 36 -13.24 11.71 -35.11
CA LEU A 36 -14.48 11.25 -34.47
C LEU A 36 -15.28 10.27 -35.34
N ALA A 37 -15.33 10.49 -36.66
CA ALA A 37 -16.01 9.57 -37.59
C ALA A 37 -15.25 8.25 -37.76
N THR A 38 -13.92 8.25 -37.72
CA THR A 38 -13.12 7.01 -37.74
C THR A 38 -13.13 6.27 -36.41
N LEU A 39 -13.14 6.98 -35.26
CA LEU A 39 -13.39 6.35 -33.94
C LEU A 39 -14.82 5.82 -33.80
N SER A 40 -15.82 6.47 -34.42
CA SER A 40 -17.20 5.97 -34.48
C SER A 40 -17.31 4.74 -35.38
N ALA A 41 -16.68 4.75 -36.56
CA ALA A 41 -16.70 3.62 -37.49
C ALA A 41 -15.92 2.39 -36.99
N GLN A 42 -14.96 2.59 -36.07
CA GLN A 42 -14.23 1.49 -35.42
C GLN A 42 -14.96 0.96 -34.15
N ARG A 43 -15.94 1.70 -33.61
CA ARG A 43 -16.80 1.27 -32.49
C ARG A 43 -17.96 0.36 -32.91
N ASP A 44 -18.31 0.30 -34.20
CA ASP A 44 -19.49 -0.42 -34.69
C ASP A 44 -19.23 -1.89 -35.09
N ARG A 45 -17.98 -2.37 -35.00
CA ARG A 45 -17.74 -3.82 -35.09
C ARG A 45 -17.89 -4.41 -33.69
N PRO A 46 -18.88 -5.28 -33.43
CA PRO A 46 -18.92 -6.00 -32.17
C PRO A 46 -17.60 -6.74 -31.99
N PRO A 47 -17.08 -6.83 -30.76
CA PRO A 47 -15.86 -7.58 -30.50
C PRO A 47 -16.00 -9.01 -31.04
N ASN A 48 -14.94 -9.57 -31.62
CA ASN A 48 -14.93 -10.95 -32.11
C ASN A 48 -14.85 -11.92 -30.92
N VAL A 49 -15.95 -12.07 -30.19
CA VAL A 49 -16.12 -12.97 -29.05
C VAL A 49 -17.11 -14.08 -29.40
N ALA A 50 -16.95 -15.24 -28.78
CA ALA A 50 -17.83 -16.38 -29.03
C ALA A 50 -19.21 -16.15 -28.39
N ASP A 51 -20.11 -15.47 -29.12
CA ASP A 51 -21.49 -15.27 -28.72
C ASP A 51 -22.26 -16.60 -28.72
N PRO A 52 -22.89 -17.02 -27.60
CA PRO A 52 -23.67 -18.26 -27.53
C PRO A 52 -24.84 -18.33 -28.52
N GLU A 53 -25.36 -17.20 -29.01
CA GLU A 53 -26.38 -17.19 -30.07
C GLU A 53 -25.83 -17.62 -31.43
N THR A 54 -24.52 -17.47 -31.63
CA THR A 54 -23.84 -17.79 -32.91
C THR A 54 -23.05 -19.09 -32.84
N TYR A 55 -22.43 -19.37 -31.69
CA TYR A 55 -21.47 -20.46 -31.52
C TYR A 55 -21.94 -21.39 -30.39
N SER A 56 -22.37 -22.61 -30.73
CA SER A 56 -22.83 -23.58 -29.74
C SER A 56 -21.76 -23.94 -28.70
N TYR A 57 -20.47 -23.88 -29.06
CA TYR A 57 -19.37 -24.15 -28.14
C TYR A 57 -19.21 -23.11 -27.01
N SER A 58 -19.93 -21.99 -27.04
CA SER A 58 -20.00 -21.02 -25.95
C SER A 58 -21.31 -21.06 -25.16
N ASP A 59 -22.17 -22.05 -25.38
CA ASP A 59 -23.39 -22.25 -24.58
C ASP A 59 -23.03 -22.60 -23.11
N PRO A 60 -23.41 -21.77 -22.11
CA PRO A 60 -23.11 -22.02 -20.70
C PRO A 60 -23.99 -23.11 -20.04
N THR A 61 -24.99 -23.63 -20.74
CA THR A 61 -25.90 -24.68 -20.22
C THR A 61 -25.35 -26.10 -20.39
N GLU A 62 -24.34 -26.28 -21.24
CA GLU A 62 -23.77 -27.60 -21.57
C GLU A 62 -22.50 -27.94 -20.76
N SER A 63 -22.07 -29.21 -20.85
CA SER A 63 -20.79 -29.72 -20.32
C SER A 63 -20.60 -29.54 -18.81
N ARG A 64 -21.68 -29.70 -18.04
CA ARG A 64 -21.70 -29.45 -16.58
C ARG A 64 -21.51 -30.73 -15.76
N ASP A 65 -21.95 -31.86 -16.29
CA ASP A 65 -22.19 -33.13 -15.55
C ASP A 65 -20.96 -33.74 -14.85
N HIS A 66 -19.75 -33.30 -15.20
CA HIS A 66 -18.50 -33.83 -14.64
C HIS A 66 -17.71 -32.81 -13.82
N HIS A 67 -18.21 -31.58 -13.68
CA HIS A 67 -17.53 -30.53 -12.93
C HIS A 67 -17.99 -30.50 -11.48
N ARG A 68 -17.05 -30.66 -10.55
CA ARG A 68 -17.28 -30.45 -9.12
C ARG A 68 -17.81 -29.03 -8.92
N TYR A 69 -18.95 -28.89 -8.23
CA TYR A 69 -19.69 -27.64 -7.99
C TYR A 69 -20.54 -27.09 -9.15
N ALA A 70 -20.77 -27.84 -10.22
CA ALA A 70 -21.63 -27.40 -11.30
C ALA A 70 -23.08 -27.08 -10.86
N ASP A 71 -23.57 -27.76 -9.83
CA ASP A 71 -24.91 -27.56 -9.27
C ASP A 71 -25.02 -26.35 -8.34
N HIS A 72 -23.90 -25.71 -7.98
CA HIS A 72 -23.95 -24.55 -7.11
C HIS A 72 -24.62 -23.36 -7.84
N PRO A 73 -25.59 -22.65 -7.23
CA PRO A 73 -26.34 -21.59 -7.91
C PRO A 73 -25.44 -20.52 -8.57
N LYS A 74 -24.33 -20.14 -7.92
CA LYS A 74 -23.36 -19.17 -8.47
C LYS A 74 -22.75 -19.59 -9.82
N ASN A 75 -22.79 -20.87 -10.16
CA ASN A 75 -22.25 -21.42 -11.40
C ASN A 75 -23.31 -21.64 -12.47
N GLU A 76 -24.58 -21.25 -12.27
CA GLU A 76 -25.69 -21.48 -13.23
C GLU A 76 -25.31 -21.11 -14.67
N PHE A 77 -24.60 -20.00 -14.88
CA PHE A 77 -24.17 -19.53 -16.21
C PHE A 77 -22.71 -19.82 -16.54
N ARG A 78 -22.00 -20.61 -15.74
CA ARG A 78 -20.57 -20.84 -15.95
C ARG A 78 -20.33 -21.56 -17.29
N LEU A 79 -19.44 -21.00 -18.11
CA LEU A 79 -19.01 -21.63 -19.35
C LEU A 79 -17.90 -22.65 -19.07
N TYR A 80 -18.20 -23.93 -19.32
CA TYR A 80 -17.30 -25.06 -19.15
C TYR A 80 -16.66 -25.49 -20.46
N ASP A 81 -15.43 -26.00 -20.37
CA ASP A 81 -14.68 -26.67 -21.43
C ASP A 81 -14.56 -25.88 -22.74
N PHE A 82 -14.57 -24.54 -22.65
CA PHE A 82 -14.66 -23.63 -23.80
C PHE A 82 -13.66 -23.95 -24.93
N TYR A 83 -12.37 -24.08 -24.61
CA TYR A 83 -11.35 -24.29 -25.64
C TYR A 83 -11.43 -25.68 -26.26
N GLN A 84 -11.83 -26.70 -25.49
CA GLN A 84 -12.05 -28.04 -26.02
C GLN A 84 -13.25 -28.02 -26.99
N ARG A 85 -14.40 -27.49 -26.55
CA ARG A 85 -15.61 -27.38 -27.38
C ARG A 85 -15.39 -26.54 -28.64
N GLN A 86 -14.62 -25.46 -28.53
CA GLN A 86 -14.24 -24.61 -29.66
C GLN A 86 -13.38 -25.39 -30.66
N ALA A 87 -12.40 -26.18 -30.18
CA ALA A 87 -11.57 -27.01 -31.03
C ALA A 87 -12.41 -28.08 -31.75
N ASP A 88 -13.25 -28.82 -31.00
CA ASP A 88 -14.13 -29.86 -31.53
C ASP A 88 -15.06 -29.31 -32.63
N TYR A 89 -15.71 -28.17 -32.36
CA TYR A 89 -16.58 -27.49 -33.34
C TYR A 89 -15.87 -27.20 -34.66
N TYR A 90 -14.64 -26.67 -34.63
CA TYR A 90 -13.92 -26.33 -35.86
C TYR A 90 -13.31 -27.55 -36.56
N LEU A 91 -12.90 -28.57 -35.80
CA LEU A 91 -12.46 -29.85 -36.35
C LEU A 91 -13.58 -30.56 -37.10
N GLU A 92 -14.81 -30.52 -36.58
CA GLU A 92 -15.99 -31.11 -37.22
C GLU A 92 -16.46 -30.34 -38.46
N ASN A 93 -16.48 -29.00 -38.40
CA ASN A 93 -17.00 -28.17 -39.48
C ASN A 93 -15.98 -27.90 -40.61
N GLY A 94 -14.67 -28.07 -40.36
CA GLY A 94 -13.60 -27.96 -41.35
C GLY A 94 -13.31 -26.55 -41.90
N ASN A 95 -14.12 -25.55 -41.54
CA ASN A 95 -13.94 -24.15 -41.94
C ASN A 95 -13.52 -23.31 -40.75
N VAL A 96 -12.21 -23.20 -40.54
CA VAL A 96 -11.63 -22.39 -39.45
C VAL A 96 -11.40 -20.97 -39.97
N PRO A 97 -12.00 -19.94 -39.36
CA PRO A 97 -11.75 -18.56 -39.75
C PRO A 97 -10.29 -18.16 -39.46
N GLU A 98 -9.79 -17.13 -40.16
CA GLU A 98 -8.45 -16.58 -39.91
C GLU A 98 -8.27 -16.11 -38.46
N ILE A 99 -9.33 -15.57 -37.86
CA ILE A 99 -9.38 -15.17 -36.46
C ILE A 99 -10.58 -15.84 -35.80
N ILE A 100 -10.28 -16.81 -34.94
CA ILE A 100 -11.28 -17.51 -34.13
C ILE A 100 -11.83 -16.55 -33.05
N PRO A 101 -13.16 -16.59 -32.77
CA PRO A 101 -13.75 -15.78 -31.71
C PRO A 101 -13.11 -16.04 -30.34
N ALA A 102 -12.83 -14.96 -29.61
CA ALA A 102 -12.20 -15.02 -28.30
C ALA A 102 -13.16 -15.54 -27.21
N TYR A 103 -12.58 -15.99 -26.09
CA TYR A 103 -13.32 -16.37 -24.90
C TYR A 103 -14.25 -15.24 -24.43
N PRO A 104 -15.57 -15.48 -24.33
CA PRO A 104 -16.57 -14.45 -24.01
C PRO A 104 -16.66 -14.12 -22.51
N GLY A 105 -15.84 -14.75 -21.67
CA GLY A 105 -15.86 -14.59 -20.22
C GLY A 105 -16.59 -15.71 -19.50
N MET A 106 -16.59 -15.64 -18.16
CA MET A 106 -17.04 -16.73 -17.28
C MET A 106 -18.50 -17.13 -17.49
N GLU A 107 -19.36 -16.17 -17.84
CA GLU A 107 -20.79 -16.40 -18.07
C GLU A 107 -21.20 -16.22 -19.54
N ALA A 108 -20.27 -16.50 -20.47
CA ALA A 108 -20.49 -16.35 -21.91
C ALA A 108 -20.94 -14.95 -22.38
N GLY A 109 -20.69 -13.91 -21.57
CA GLY A 109 -21.13 -12.53 -21.83
C GLY A 109 -22.62 -12.26 -21.60
N VAL A 110 -23.41 -13.28 -21.22
CA VAL A 110 -24.88 -13.23 -21.16
C VAL A 110 -25.41 -12.23 -20.12
N ASN A 111 -24.72 -12.12 -18.97
CA ASN A 111 -25.12 -11.23 -17.87
C ASN A 111 -24.21 -9.99 -17.74
N GLY A 112 -23.47 -9.63 -18.80
CA GLY A 112 -22.56 -8.50 -18.81
C GLY A 112 -21.31 -8.67 -17.93
N HIS A 113 -20.56 -7.57 -17.74
CA HIS A 113 -19.25 -7.59 -17.07
C HIS A 113 -19.28 -8.14 -15.64
N TRP A 114 -20.36 -7.86 -14.90
CA TRP A 114 -20.47 -8.23 -13.49
C TRP A 114 -21.01 -9.64 -13.27
N GLY A 115 -21.63 -10.25 -14.29
CA GLY A 115 -22.32 -11.54 -14.16
C GLY A 115 -23.60 -11.44 -13.34
N ARG A 116 -24.35 -12.54 -13.25
CA ARG A 116 -25.60 -12.62 -12.48
C ARG A 116 -25.36 -12.60 -10.97
N TYR A 117 -24.29 -13.25 -10.50
CA TYR A 117 -23.98 -13.41 -9.08
C TYR A 117 -22.79 -12.55 -8.64
N ASN A 118 -22.88 -11.25 -8.94
CA ASN A 118 -21.81 -10.27 -8.74
C ASN A 118 -21.47 -9.94 -7.26
N ASN A 119 -22.29 -10.41 -6.31
CA ASN A 119 -22.14 -10.19 -4.87
C ASN A 119 -21.88 -8.72 -4.49
N PHE A 120 -22.53 -7.76 -5.17
CA PHE A 120 -22.40 -6.34 -4.80
C PHE A 120 -22.95 -6.03 -3.41
N ASP A 121 -23.99 -6.75 -2.99
CA ASP A 121 -24.63 -6.56 -1.67
C ASP A 121 -23.98 -7.40 -0.56
N LEU A 122 -22.76 -7.89 -0.80
CA LEU A 122 -22.05 -8.67 0.21
C LEU A 122 -21.30 -7.74 1.15
N PHE A 123 -21.76 -7.67 2.40
CA PHE A 123 -21.13 -6.93 3.49
C PHE A 123 -20.67 -7.92 4.55
N SER A 124 -19.42 -7.79 4.98
CA SER A 124 -18.83 -8.61 6.03
C SER A 124 -17.71 -7.84 6.70
N ASP A 125 -17.72 -7.84 8.03
CA ASP A 125 -16.74 -7.25 8.93
C ASP A 125 -15.56 -8.19 9.22
N ILE A 126 -15.40 -9.27 8.44
CA ILE A 126 -14.40 -10.32 8.72
C ILE A 126 -12.97 -9.78 8.79
N TRP A 127 -12.64 -8.77 7.99
CA TRP A 127 -11.31 -8.14 8.05
C TRP A 127 -11.08 -7.37 9.36
N SER A 128 -12.15 -6.84 9.97
CA SER A 128 -12.11 -6.19 11.29
C SER A 128 -11.97 -7.20 12.43
N GLN A 129 -12.47 -8.42 12.25
CA GLN A 129 -12.37 -9.50 13.24
C GLN A 129 -10.99 -10.16 13.23
N MET A 130 -10.37 -10.27 12.05
CA MET A 130 -9.05 -10.85 11.86
C MET A 130 -7.98 -10.21 12.74
N ASP A 131 -7.14 -11.03 13.37
CA ASP A 131 -5.87 -10.60 13.95
C ASP A 131 -4.91 -10.22 12.82
N ASN A 132 -4.92 -8.93 12.49
CA ASN A 132 -4.06 -8.33 11.48
C ASN A 132 -2.62 -8.09 11.98
N GLY A 133 -2.32 -8.42 13.23
CA GLY A 133 -1.07 -8.11 13.88
C GLY A 133 -0.81 -6.59 13.99
N PRO A 134 0.46 -6.19 14.13
CA PRO A 134 0.86 -4.81 14.38
C PRO A 134 1.19 -4.03 13.10
N ILE A 135 1.18 -4.66 11.93
CA ILE A 135 1.61 -4.04 10.67
C ILE A 135 0.64 -4.42 9.56
N VAL A 136 -0.08 -3.44 9.03
CA VAL A 136 -1.06 -3.62 7.94
C VAL A 136 -0.75 -2.69 6.79
N SER A 137 -0.49 -3.23 5.61
CA SER A 137 -0.40 -2.45 4.37
C SER A 137 -1.79 -2.29 3.76
N SER A 138 -2.19 -1.04 3.52
CA SER A 138 -3.50 -0.75 2.90
C SER A 138 -3.51 0.63 2.24
N VAL A 139 -4.56 0.91 1.46
CA VAL A 139 -4.87 2.28 1.06
C VAL A 139 -5.73 2.91 2.16
N ILE A 140 -5.18 3.89 2.85
CA ILE A 140 -5.85 4.59 3.97
C ILE A 140 -6.18 6.04 3.59
N ARG A 141 -7.28 6.57 4.14
CA ARG A 141 -7.61 7.99 3.99
C ARG A 141 -7.00 8.83 5.11
N GLN A 142 -6.48 10.00 4.72
CA GLN A 142 -6.14 11.10 5.62
C GLN A 142 -6.83 12.37 5.10
N GLN A 143 -7.69 12.98 5.92
CA GLN A 143 -8.40 14.22 5.56
C GLN A 143 -9.09 14.15 4.17
N GLY A 144 -9.72 13.01 3.88
CA GLY A 144 -10.43 12.74 2.63
C GLY A 144 -9.56 12.31 1.44
N LYS A 145 -8.23 12.41 1.53
CA LYS A 145 -7.29 12.03 0.47
C LYS A 145 -6.67 10.65 0.71
N PRO A 146 -6.47 9.82 -0.33
CA PRO A 146 -5.89 8.49 -0.19
C PRO A 146 -4.36 8.53 -0.08
N ILE A 147 -3.80 7.75 0.84
CA ILE A 147 -2.38 7.37 0.87
C ILE A 147 -2.30 5.94 0.31
N VAL A 148 -1.70 5.80 -0.87
CA VAL A 148 -1.81 4.58 -1.70
C VAL A 148 -0.75 3.52 -1.43
N LYS A 149 0.30 3.87 -0.68
CA LYS A 149 1.39 2.96 -0.29
C LYS A 149 1.63 3.05 1.22
N ALA A 150 0.56 2.91 1.98
CA ALA A 150 0.58 3.09 3.41
C ALA A 150 0.95 1.79 4.14
N VAL A 151 1.73 1.91 5.21
CA VAL A 151 1.96 0.88 6.21
C VAL A 151 1.46 1.41 7.54
N ASN A 152 0.40 0.81 8.07
CA ASN A 152 -0.21 1.19 9.33
C ASN A 152 0.35 0.33 10.45
N LEU A 153 0.63 0.96 11.59
CA LEU A 153 1.43 0.37 12.65
C LEU A 153 0.72 0.47 13.99
N ARG A 154 0.91 -0.54 14.83
CA ARG A 154 0.68 -0.50 16.28
C ARG A 154 2.03 -0.31 16.97
N LEU A 155 2.12 0.64 17.88
CA LEU A 155 3.36 1.14 18.48
C LEU A 155 3.27 1.13 20.01
N GLY A 156 4.43 1.18 20.65
CA GLY A 156 4.55 1.12 22.11
C GLY A 156 4.37 -0.27 22.69
N GLU A 157 4.68 -0.40 23.98
CA GLU A 157 4.58 -1.66 24.72
C GLU A 157 3.16 -2.23 24.68
N ASP A 158 2.16 -1.37 24.87
CA ASP A 158 0.73 -1.72 24.86
C ASP A 158 0.13 -1.88 23.45
N GLN A 159 0.87 -1.54 22.38
CA GLN A 159 0.41 -1.63 20.99
C GLN A 159 -0.88 -0.82 20.70
N ASP A 160 -1.03 0.33 21.36
CA ASP A 160 -2.25 1.14 21.35
C ASP A 160 -2.07 2.61 20.92
N VAL A 161 -0.85 2.96 20.51
CA VAL A 161 -0.56 4.14 19.70
C VAL A 161 -0.37 3.67 18.26
N TYR A 162 -0.93 4.41 17.31
CA TYR A 162 -0.96 3.97 15.92
C TYR A 162 -0.34 5.01 15.01
N ALA A 163 0.33 4.57 13.95
CA ALA A 163 0.91 5.48 12.97
C ALA A 163 0.79 4.94 11.55
N THR A 164 0.83 5.85 10.57
CA THR A 164 0.87 5.49 9.14
C THR A 164 2.18 5.97 8.52
N PHE A 165 3.00 5.04 8.06
CA PHE A 165 4.17 5.29 7.22
C PHE A 165 3.79 5.29 5.74
N ASP A 166 4.29 6.25 4.96
CA ASP A 166 4.08 6.33 3.51
C ASP A 166 5.35 5.95 2.76
N GLN A 167 5.30 4.83 2.04
CA GLN A 167 6.46 4.33 1.28
C GLN A 167 6.89 5.27 0.14
N LEU A 168 6.04 6.22 -0.27
CA LEU A 168 6.38 7.19 -1.33
C LEU A 168 7.15 8.40 -0.80
N THR A 169 6.92 8.79 0.46
CA THR A 169 7.61 9.96 1.06
C THR A 169 8.63 9.58 2.11
N LEU A 170 8.66 8.30 2.52
CA LEU A 170 9.46 7.75 3.61
C LEU A 170 9.26 8.50 4.93
N GLY A 171 8.04 8.97 5.14
CA GLY A 171 7.63 9.75 6.31
C GLY A 171 6.36 9.22 6.95
N TYR A 172 6.12 9.63 8.20
CA TYR A 172 4.91 9.30 8.93
C TYR A 172 3.86 10.38 8.71
N ARG A 173 2.67 9.97 8.24
CA ARG A 173 1.61 10.88 7.80
C ARG A 173 0.69 11.27 8.94
N MET A 174 0.46 10.36 9.87
CA MET A 174 -0.43 10.56 11.01
C MET A 174 -0.09 9.63 12.17
N VAL A 175 -0.42 10.08 13.39
CA VAL A 175 -0.34 9.31 14.63
C VAL A 175 -1.63 9.55 15.43
N TRP A 176 -2.23 8.47 15.93
CA TRP A 176 -3.50 8.49 16.67
C TRP A 176 -3.54 7.43 17.77
N LYS A 177 -4.60 7.44 18.58
CA LYS A 177 -4.86 6.50 19.68
C LYS A 177 -6.35 6.17 19.75
N ASP A 178 -6.79 5.35 20.70
CA ASP A 178 -8.22 5.06 20.96
C ASP A 178 -8.92 4.32 19.80
N GLY A 179 -8.26 3.28 19.28
CA GLY A 179 -8.76 2.41 18.22
C GLY A 179 -7.84 2.41 16.99
N TYR A 180 -7.62 1.23 16.40
CA TYR A 180 -6.66 1.07 15.31
C TYR A 180 -7.20 1.55 13.96
N LEU A 181 -7.92 0.69 13.23
CA LEU A 181 -8.40 0.97 11.88
C LEU A 181 -9.88 0.61 11.76
N ASN A 182 -10.60 1.40 10.96
CA ASN A 182 -11.93 1.07 10.47
C ASN A 182 -11.79 0.51 9.05
N TYR A 183 -12.09 -0.78 8.89
CA TYR A 183 -12.10 -1.45 7.59
C TYR A 183 -13.46 -1.29 6.91
N PRO A 184 -13.50 -1.20 5.57
CA PRO A 184 -14.77 -1.31 4.86
C PRO A 184 -15.34 -2.72 5.03
N GLU A 185 -16.64 -2.89 4.83
CA GLU A 185 -17.30 -4.21 4.92
C GLU A 185 -17.68 -4.76 3.53
N VAL A 186 -17.70 -3.92 2.50
CA VAL A 186 -18.15 -4.33 1.17
C VAL A 186 -17.17 -5.33 0.57
N ARG A 187 -17.69 -6.46 0.12
CA ARG A 187 -16.93 -7.63 -0.36
C ARG A 187 -15.86 -8.05 0.63
N TRP A 188 -16.26 -8.38 1.86
CA TRP A 188 -15.35 -8.80 2.94
C TRP A 188 -14.28 -7.75 3.29
N GLY A 189 -14.59 -6.48 3.06
CA GLY A 189 -13.64 -5.38 3.21
C GLY A 189 -12.61 -5.21 2.11
N MET A 190 -12.75 -5.93 1.00
CA MET A 190 -11.86 -5.78 -0.16
C MET A 190 -12.22 -4.58 -1.03
N MET A 191 -13.40 -3.97 -0.82
CA MET A 191 -13.84 -2.82 -1.61
C MET A 191 -14.09 -1.60 -0.72
N GLY A 192 -13.19 -0.63 -0.81
CA GLY A 192 -13.22 0.60 -0.03
C GLY A 192 -11.81 1.03 0.37
N LEU A 193 -11.73 2.09 1.17
CA LEU A 193 -10.48 2.55 1.77
C LEU A 193 -10.56 2.39 3.27
N VAL A 194 -9.44 2.03 3.88
CA VAL A 194 -9.29 1.98 5.34
C VAL A 194 -9.28 3.41 5.89
N ASN A 195 -9.75 3.59 7.12
CA ASN A 195 -9.68 4.86 7.84
C ASN A 195 -9.06 4.64 9.23
N PRO A 196 -8.38 5.65 9.81
CA PRO A 196 -8.08 5.61 11.23
C PRO A 196 -9.39 5.52 12.03
N ALA A 197 -9.37 4.84 13.18
CA ALA A 197 -10.57 4.68 14.00
C ALA A 197 -11.04 6.01 14.61
N THR A 198 -10.09 6.90 14.89
CA THR A 198 -10.28 8.21 15.52
C THR A 198 -9.44 9.27 14.80
N ASP A 199 -9.66 10.53 15.17
CA ASP A 199 -8.89 11.64 14.60
C ASP A 199 -7.44 11.64 15.09
N PRO A 200 -6.44 11.73 14.18
CA PRO A 200 -5.04 11.81 14.58
C PRO A 200 -4.69 13.07 15.36
N PHE A 201 -3.97 12.91 16.47
CA PHE A 201 -3.44 14.02 17.27
C PHE A 201 -2.20 14.66 16.63
N LEU A 202 -1.43 13.87 15.86
CA LEU A 202 -0.40 14.36 14.95
C LEU A 202 -0.78 14.00 13.51
N ASN A 203 -0.77 14.97 12.60
CA ASN A 203 -0.97 14.71 11.18
C ASN A 203 -0.25 15.74 10.29
N SER A 204 0.14 15.29 9.10
CA SER A 204 0.65 16.15 8.03
C SER A 204 0.52 15.43 6.69
N TRP A 205 0.13 16.19 5.65
CA TRP A 205 0.07 15.67 4.29
C TRP A 205 1.45 15.61 3.61
N ASP A 206 2.42 16.36 4.14
CA ASP A 206 3.68 16.64 3.46
C ASP A 206 4.88 16.28 4.34
N THR A 207 4.86 15.20 5.14
CA THR A 207 6.10 14.70 5.76
C THR A 207 6.97 14.04 4.69
N SER A 208 8.21 14.47 4.58
CA SER A 208 9.10 14.10 3.49
C SER A 208 10.56 14.38 3.83
N TRP A 209 11.46 13.73 3.11
CA TRP A 209 12.88 14.07 3.06
C TRP A 209 13.18 15.09 1.94
N SER A 210 14.22 15.91 2.11
CA SER A 210 14.72 16.79 1.04
C SER A 210 16.25 16.96 1.08
N LYS A 211 16.85 17.38 -0.05
CA LYS A 211 18.31 17.56 -0.23
C LYS A 211 18.82 18.93 0.22
N SER A 212 18.42 19.38 1.39
CA SER A 212 18.89 20.68 1.89
C SER A 212 18.98 20.67 3.40
N THR A 213 19.87 21.48 3.94
CA THR A 213 19.91 21.80 5.37
C THR A 213 18.95 22.92 5.74
N SER A 214 18.14 23.44 4.80
CA SER A 214 17.17 24.50 5.07
C SER A 214 15.75 24.15 4.61
N TRP A 215 14.76 24.52 5.42
CA TRP A 215 13.34 24.42 5.06
C TRP A 215 12.97 25.25 3.82
N LYS A 216 13.75 26.29 3.48
CA LYS A 216 13.45 27.19 2.35
C LYS A 216 13.55 26.50 1.00
N ASP A 217 14.28 25.40 0.92
CA ASP A 217 14.45 24.61 -0.30
C ASP A 217 13.47 23.43 -0.35
N LYS A 218 12.33 23.51 0.34
CA LYS A 218 11.28 22.46 0.42
C LYS A 218 10.75 21.91 -0.90
N TYR A 219 11.13 22.48 -2.04
CA TYR A 219 10.79 22.00 -3.38
C TYR A 219 11.86 21.08 -3.98
N ASP A 220 13.03 20.95 -3.35
CA ASP A 220 14.08 19.99 -3.74
C ASP A 220 13.79 18.61 -3.12
N VAL A 221 12.71 18.00 -3.61
CA VAL A 221 12.22 16.71 -3.13
C VAL A 221 13.34 15.69 -3.20
N ALA A 222 13.56 14.96 -2.10
CA ALA A 222 14.64 13.99 -2.08
C ALA A 222 14.42 12.87 -3.11
N ASP A 223 15.51 12.41 -3.71
CA ASP A 223 15.55 11.12 -4.37
C ASP A 223 15.49 10.07 -3.26
N VAL A 224 14.41 9.30 -3.23
CA VAL A 224 14.10 8.38 -2.13
C VAL A 224 13.84 6.99 -2.67
N GLU A 225 14.41 5.98 -2.03
CA GLU A 225 14.24 4.59 -2.42
C GLU A 225 13.78 3.76 -1.23
N TYR A 226 12.58 3.20 -1.33
CA TYR A 226 12.05 2.28 -0.33
C TYR A 226 12.58 0.86 -0.59
N GLU A 227 13.25 0.27 0.39
CA GLU A 227 13.87 -1.06 0.25
C GLU A 227 13.06 -2.16 0.95
N GLY A 228 12.28 -1.82 1.97
CA GLY A 228 11.44 -2.77 2.71
C GLY A 228 11.37 -2.44 4.20
N PHE A 229 10.97 -3.44 4.99
CA PHE A 229 11.11 -3.39 6.44
C PHE A 229 11.42 -4.77 7.02
N TYR A 230 12.17 -4.76 8.11
CA TYR A 230 12.37 -5.92 8.98
C TYR A 230 11.23 -6.01 9.98
N ARG A 231 10.94 -7.23 10.43
CA ARG A 231 9.98 -7.49 11.52
C ARG A 231 10.72 -8.15 12.68
N PHE A 232 10.54 -7.60 13.87
CA PHE A 232 11.04 -8.18 15.11
C PHE A 232 9.93 -8.19 16.13
N GLU A 233 9.36 -9.36 16.41
CA GLU A 233 8.20 -9.51 17.29
C GLU A 233 7.08 -8.54 16.89
N ASN A 234 6.64 -7.63 17.77
CA ASN A 234 5.62 -6.62 17.47
C ASN A 234 6.16 -5.32 16.84
N LYS A 235 7.45 -5.27 16.48
CA LYS A 235 8.14 -4.08 15.96
C LYS A 235 8.45 -4.18 14.47
N ALA A 236 8.64 -3.02 13.86
CA ALA A 236 9.11 -2.86 12.48
C ALA A 236 10.36 -1.98 12.45
N VAL A 237 11.28 -2.25 11.52
CA VAL A 237 12.38 -1.35 11.15
C VAL A 237 12.33 -1.15 9.64
N PHE A 238 12.04 0.06 9.20
CA PHE A 238 12.02 0.40 7.77
C PHE A 238 13.44 0.62 7.26
N SER A 239 13.75 0.06 6.09
CA SER A 239 15.00 0.27 5.36
C SER A 239 14.70 1.08 4.11
N TYR A 240 15.43 2.16 3.93
CA TYR A 240 15.31 3.02 2.77
C TYR A 240 16.57 3.86 2.59
N SER A 241 16.70 4.47 1.40
CA SER A 241 17.76 5.45 1.13
C SER A 241 17.19 6.83 0.82
N VAL A 242 17.93 7.86 1.22
CA VAL A 242 17.64 9.28 0.96
C VAL A 242 18.86 9.87 0.26
N HIS A 243 18.77 10.14 -1.03
CA HIS A 243 19.91 10.51 -1.89
C HIS A 243 21.06 9.51 -1.83
N GLY A 244 20.73 8.21 -1.78
CA GLY A 244 21.70 7.12 -1.62
C GLY A 244 22.30 7.01 -0.22
N ILE A 245 21.86 7.82 0.76
CA ILE A 245 22.23 7.65 2.17
C ILE A 245 21.32 6.58 2.78
N PRO A 246 21.84 5.43 3.22
CA PRO A 246 21.03 4.39 3.83
C PRO A 246 20.53 4.82 5.22
N VAL A 247 19.28 4.52 5.52
CA VAL A 247 18.61 4.82 6.78
C VAL A 247 17.85 3.59 7.26
N LEU A 248 18.02 3.25 8.54
CA LEU A 248 17.11 2.37 9.27
C LEU A 248 16.22 3.22 10.16
N ASP A 249 14.91 3.07 10.05
CA ASP A 249 13.92 3.87 10.76
C ASP A 249 12.97 2.98 11.56
N HIS A 250 13.13 2.98 12.87
CA HIS A 250 12.28 2.25 13.79
C HIS A 250 11.26 3.20 14.45
N PRO A 251 9.96 3.10 14.13
CA PRO A 251 8.92 3.82 14.85
C PRO A 251 8.56 3.10 16.16
N ASP A 252 8.29 3.90 17.18
CA ASP A 252 7.79 3.44 18.47
C ASP A 252 6.91 4.52 19.11
N ALA A 253 6.36 4.25 20.30
CA ALA A 253 5.63 5.24 21.07
C ALA A 253 5.68 4.90 22.56
N PHE A 254 5.40 5.90 23.40
CA PHE A 254 5.10 5.68 24.81
C PHE A 254 4.03 6.66 25.27
N LYS A 255 3.34 6.30 26.36
CA LYS A 255 2.32 7.16 26.98
C LYS A 255 2.94 8.07 28.03
N LEU A 256 2.39 9.27 28.15
CA LEU A 256 2.72 10.22 29.20
C LEU A 256 1.39 10.74 29.77
N GLY A 257 0.93 10.10 30.85
CA GLY A 257 -0.44 10.26 31.33
C GLY A 257 -1.45 9.78 30.28
N GLU A 258 -2.38 10.66 29.90
CA GLU A 258 -3.37 10.40 28.85
C GLU A 258 -2.84 10.71 27.44
N ASP A 259 -1.68 11.36 27.34
CA ASP A 259 -1.06 11.73 26.07
C ASP A 259 -0.12 10.63 25.56
N ALA A 260 0.28 10.75 24.30
CA ALA A 260 1.25 9.85 23.68
C ALA A 260 2.36 10.64 23.00
N VAL A 261 3.57 10.10 23.10
CA VAL A 261 4.76 10.60 22.41
C VAL A 261 5.11 9.61 21.30
N PHE A 262 5.13 10.10 20.06
CA PHE A 262 5.58 9.32 18.91
C PHE A 262 7.09 9.39 18.80
N VAL A 263 7.72 8.24 18.61
CA VAL A 263 9.18 8.09 18.56
C VAL A 263 9.60 7.57 17.20
N ARG A 264 10.67 8.14 16.64
CA ARG A 264 11.42 7.53 15.54
C ARG A 264 12.88 7.38 15.95
N VAL A 265 13.42 6.19 15.80
CA VAL A 265 14.84 5.90 16.00
C VAL A 265 15.47 5.73 14.62
N LEU A 266 16.17 6.77 14.17
CA LEU A 266 16.82 6.86 12.86
C LEU A 266 18.28 6.48 13.01
N ARG A 267 18.72 5.40 12.37
CA ARG A 267 20.11 4.99 12.31
C ARG A 267 20.67 5.26 10.92
N PHE A 268 21.86 5.86 10.87
CA PHE A 268 22.61 6.17 9.65
C PHE A 268 23.87 5.32 9.57
N PRO A 269 23.84 4.11 8.98
CA PRO A 269 24.98 3.20 8.96
C PRO A 269 26.25 3.82 8.36
N GLU A 270 26.07 4.65 7.33
CA GLU A 270 27.17 5.33 6.61
C GLU A 270 27.33 6.81 6.98
N GLY A 271 26.56 7.28 7.97
CA GLY A 271 26.45 8.69 8.33
C GLY A 271 25.50 9.41 7.37
N ALA A 272 25.30 10.71 7.59
CA ALA A 272 24.47 11.53 6.71
C ALA A 272 24.98 12.96 6.66
N LYS A 273 24.68 13.65 5.56
CA LYS A 273 25.02 15.05 5.35
C LYS A 273 24.02 15.71 4.42
N ASP A 274 23.82 17.00 4.61
CA ASP A 274 23.03 17.88 3.74
C ASP A 274 21.61 17.35 3.42
N ILE A 275 20.95 16.75 4.42
CA ILE A 275 19.56 16.31 4.33
C ILE A 275 18.71 16.99 5.39
N ASN A 276 17.42 17.10 5.11
CA ASN A 276 16.44 17.42 6.13
C ASN A 276 15.26 16.45 6.11
N LEU A 277 14.59 16.41 7.25
CA LEU A 277 13.37 15.64 7.45
C LEU A 277 12.28 16.54 7.98
N LYS A 278 11.19 16.62 7.22
CA LYS A 278 9.99 17.38 7.57
C LYS A 278 9.06 16.55 8.45
N TYR A 279 8.69 17.11 9.59
CA TYR A 279 7.82 16.50 10.61
C TYR A 279 6.39 17.08 10.57
N PHE A 280 5.63 16.82 11.63
CA PHE A 280 4.25 17.28 11.76
C PHE A 280 4.15 18.80 11.84
N LYS A 281 2.98 19.29 11.42
CA LYS A 281 2.68 20.72 11.40
C LYS A 281 2.28 21.20 12.80
N LEU A 282 2.81 22.34 13.22
CA LEU A 282 2.32 23.12 14.34
C LEU A 282 0.98 23.80 14.01
N PRO A 283 0.06 23.90 14.97
CA PRO A 283 -1.00 24.90 14.91
C PRO A 283 -0.39 26.31 14.86
N SER A 284 -1.00 27.24 14.15
CA SER A 284 -0.52 28.62 14.05
C SER A 284 -0.40 29.27 15.45
N GLY A 285 0.77 29.80 15.79
CA GLY A 285 1.02 30.45 17.09
C GLY A 285 2.48 30.84 17.32
N SER A 286 2.76 31.51 18.44
CA SER A 286 4.11 31.89 18.87
C SER A 286 4.87 30.67 19.40
N VAL A 287 5.95 30.30 18.71
CA VAL A 287 6.79 29.14 19.03
C VAL A 287 7.93 29.51 19.96
N ALA A 288 8.20 28.67 20.96
CA ALA A 288 9.40 28.72 21.76
C ALA A 288 10.40 27.69 21.21
N ILE A 289 11.44 28.17 20.53
CA ILE A 289 12.59 27.32 20.21
C ILE A 289 13.50 27.37 21.44
N ASP A 290 13.42 26.34 22.26
CA ASP A 290 14.13 26.25 23.53
C ASP A 290 15.64 25.93 23.36
N GLY A 291 16.07 25.66 22.12
CA GLY A 291 17.47 25.42 21.78
C GLY A 291 17.95 24.03 22.22
N SER A 292 19.22 23.92 22.58
CA SER A 292 19.76 22.69 23.18
C SER A 292 19.58 22.74 24.70
N LYS A 293 18.91 21.71 25.24
CA LYS A 293 18.73 21.49 26.68
C LYS A 293 19.03 20.01 26.95
N ASP A 294 19.87 19.73 27.95
CA ASP A 294 20.20 18.38 28.41
C ASP A 294 20.63 17.40 27.30
N ASP A 295 21.55 17.81 26.43
CA ASP A 295 22.08 17.03 25.29
C ASP A 295 21.05 16.68 24.19
N ALA A 296 19.83 17.22 24.28
CA ALA A 296 18.81 17.15 23.25
C ALA A 296 18.59 18.52 22.59
N LEU A 297 18.13 18.51 21.32
CA LEU A 297 17.52 19.68 20.69
C LEU A 297 16.02 19.63 20.94
N VAL A 298 15.40 20.76 21.30
CA VAL A 298 13.95 20.81 21.49
C VAL A 298 13.35 22.09 20.94
N ALA A 299 12.21 21.95 20.28
CA ALA A 299 11.36 23.07 19.88
C ALA A 299 9.90 22.72 20.17
N SER A 300 9.21 23.62 20.86
CA SER A 300 7.81 23.40 21.27
C SER A 300 6.99 24.67 21.15
N ALA A 301 5.69 24.51 20.98
CA ALA A 301 4.75 25.62 20.92
C ALA A 301 3.54 25.31 21.79
N ALA A 302 3.09 26.33 22.52
CA ALA A 302 1.82 26.29 23.21
C ALA A 302 0.69 26.29 22.17
N VAL A 303 -0.32 25.46 22.40
CA VAL A 303 -1.52 25.37 21.57
C VAL A 303 -2.76 25.60 22.45
N ALA A 304 -3.95 25.65 21.84
CA ALA A 304 -5.18 25.92 22.59
C ALA A 304 -5.38 24.97 23.79
N GLU A 305 -4.95 23.72 23.63
CA GLU A 305 -5.02 22.67 24.66
C GLU A 305 -3.64 22.02 24.80
N GLY A 306 -2.81 22.59 25.68
CA GLY A 306 -1.47 22.07 26.00
C GLY A 306 -0.37 22.55 25.06
N TRP A 307 0.48 21.63 24.63
CA TRP A 307 1.72 21.84 23.91
C TRP A 307 1.87 20.86 22.75
N THR A 308 2.74 21.20 21.82
CA THR A 308 3.22 20.28 20.79
C THR A 308 4.68 20.61 20.48
N GLY A 309 5.44 19.64 20.02
CA GLY A 309 6.84 19.88 19.73
C GLY A 309 7.55 18.73 19.05
N LEU A 310 8.84 18.98 18.84
CA LEU A 310 9.84 18.03 18.38
C LEU A 310 11.05 18.10 19.31
N ALA A 311 11.47 16.95 19.82
CA ALA A 311 12.74 16.77 20.53
C ALA A 311 13.62 15.78 19.76
N VAL A 312 14.94 15.97 19.82
CA VAL A 312 15.93 15.13 19.13
C VAL A 312 17.10 14.83 20.06
N GLU A 313 17.34 13.55 20.32
CA GLU A 313 18.55 13.04 20.96
C GLU A 313 19.48 12.43 19.89
N SER A 314 20.79 12.49 20.12
CA SER A 314 21.79 11.94 19.23
C SER A 314 22.82 11.12 19.99
N SER A 315 23.13 9.93 19.50
CA SER A 315 24.17 9.06 20.08
C SER A 315 25.59 9.60 19.91
N SER A 316 25.79 10.60 19.04
CA SER A 316 27.11 11.19 18.71
C SER A 316 27.18 12.69 19.00
N GLY A 317 26.24 13.25 19.78
CA GLY A 317 26.13 14.68 20.04
C GLY A 317 25.30 15.42 18.98
N THR A 318 24.98 16.69 19.26
CA THR A 318 24.05 17.51 18.46
C THR A 318 24.74 18.43 17.45
N ASP A 319 26.08 18.38 17.37
CA ASP A 319 26.83 19.11 16.35
C ASP A 319 26.38 18.68 14.95
N GLY A 320 26.05 19.67 14.11
CA GLY A 320 25.53 19.43 12.75
C GLY A 320 24.01 19.18 12.68
N LEU A 321 23.30 19.22 13.81
CA LEU A 321 21.84 19.11 13.87
C LEU A 321 21.20 20.47 14.22
N SER A 322 20.07 20.77 13.61
CA SER A 322 19.21 21.87 14.04
C SER A 322 17.73 21.56 13.81
N ILE A 323 16.88 22.12 14.68
CA ILE A 323 15.44 22.14 14.44
C ILE A 323 15.09 23.49 13.84
N GLU A 324 14.57 23.48 12.62
CA GLU A 324 14.04 24.68 11.97
C GLU A 324 12.52 24.67 11.98
N LEU A 325 11.95 25.86 12.11
CA LEU A 325 10.52 26.09 11.90
C LEU A 325 10.34 26.86 10.60
N SER A 326 9.49 26.34 9.71
CA SER A 326 9.11 27.05 8.51
C SER A 326 7.99 28.07 8.74
N ASP A 327 7.89 29.05 7.84
CA ASP A 327 6.82 30.07 7.88
C ASP A 327 5.40 29.47 7.79
N ASP A 328 5.27 28.30 7.16
CA ASP A 328 4.03 27.54 7.07
C ASP A 328 3.78 26.60 8.26
N GLY A 329 4.65 26.64 9.28
CA GLY A 329 4.44 26.01 10.58
C GLY A 329 4.86 24.55 10.67
N TYR A 330 5.85 24.09 9.89
CA TYR A 330 6.38 22.73 10.00
C TYR A 330 7.71 22.71 10.73
N PHE A 331 7.92 21.69 11.55
CA PHE A 331 9.25 21.35 12.03
C PHE A 331 10.06 20.65 10.95
N TYR A 332 11.32 21.04 10.84
CA TYR A 332 12.34 20.34 10.06
C TYR A 332 13.49 19.99 10.99
N LEU A 333 13.95 18.74 10.91
CA LEU A 333 15.26 18.37 11.42
C LEU A 333 16.25 18.53 10.27
N ALA A 334 17.11 19.55 10.35
CA ALA A 334 18.22 19.71 9.43
C ALA A 334 19.43 18.91 9.94
N ILE A 335 20.02 18.11 9.06
CA ILE A 335 21.16 17.24 9.33
C ILE A 335 22.27 17.68 8.37
N SER A 336 23.13 18.58 8.85
CA SER A 336 24.30 19.04 8.11
C SER A 336 25.37 17.95 8.07
N SER A 337 25.56 17.24 9.18
CA SER A 337 26.47 16.10 9.28
C SER A 337 26.16 15.23 10.49
N VAL A 338 26.18 13.91 10.33
CA VAL A 338 26.27 12.92 11.42
C VAL A 338 27.26 11.83 11.02
N GLU A 339 28.00 11.32 12.00
CA GLU A 339 29.03 10.32 11.78
C GLU A 339 28.46 8.94 11.41
N PRO A 340 29.24 8.08 10.72
CA PRO A 340 28.85 6.70 10.45
C PRO A 340 28.43 5.93 11.70
N GLY A 341 27.27 5.28 11.63
CA GLY A 341 26.68 4.53 12.73
C GLY A 341 25.94 5.38 13.77
N ALA A 342 25.79 6.69 13.56
CA ALA A 342 25.01 7.55 14.44
C ALA A 342 23.53 7.15 14.46
N THR A 343 22.92 7.32 15.63
CA THR A 343 21.49 7.14 15.85
C THR A 343 20.90 8.45 16.37
N LEU A 344 19.86 8.93 15.69
CA LEU A 344 19.04 10.06 16.11
C LEU A 344 17.69 9.53 16.58
N THR A 345 17.28 9.85 17.80
CA THR A 345 15.95 9.54 18.30
C THR A 345 15.13 10.81 18.34
N THR A 346 14.00 10.83 17.62
CA THR A 346 13.11 11.99 17.56
C THR A 346 11.81 11.70 18.26
N TYR A 347 11.29 12.70 18.96
CA TYR A 347 10.09 12.65 19.78
C TYR A 347 9.12 13.72 19.30
N SER A 348 7.97 13.31 18.77
CA SER A 348 6.89 14.22 18.38
C SER A 348 5.69 14.03 19.31
N TRP A 349 5.15 15.13 19.83
CA TRP A 349 3.99 15.07 20.73
C TRP A 349 3.00 16.19 20.48
N LYS A 350 1.78 15.95 20.93
CA LYS A 350 0.78 16.98 21.20
C LYS A 350 0.01 16.53 22.45
N GLY A 351 0.06 17.32 23.52
CA GLY A 351 -0.46 16.92 24.82
C GLY A 351 -0.26 17.98 25.90
N SER A 352 -0.49 17.59 27.14
CA SER A 352 -0.42 18.45 28.34
C SER A 352 1.00 18.91 28.70
N GLU A 353 2.02 18.10 28.39
CA GLU A 353 3.41 18.32 28.80
C GLU A 353 4.16 19.30 27.89
N ASP A 354 4.91 20.21 28.50
CA ASP A 354 5.81 21.14 27.82
C ASP A 354 7.18 20.49 27.49
N SER A 355 8.15 21.30 27.05
CA SER A 355 9.48 20.81 26.72
C SER A 355 10.21 20.19 27.92
N GLU A 356 10.04 20.71 29.14
CA GLU A 356 10.74 20.20 30.33
C GLU A 356 10.16 18.86 30.79
N GLY A 357 8.82 18.71 30.73
CA GLY A 357 8.14 17.44 30.99
C GLY A 357 8.59 16.34 30.02
N ILE A 358 8.65 16.66 28.73
CA ILE A 358 9.12 15.71 27.70
C ILE A 358 10.58 15.34 27.88
N LEU A 359 11.47 16.32 28.09
CA LEU A 359 12.89 16.05 28.32
C LEU A 359 13.13 15.19 29.56
N SER A 360 12.27 15.30 30.58
CA SER A 360 12.33 14.44 31.76
C SER A 360 11.90 13.01 31.42
N ALA A 361 10.80 12.83 30.67
CA ALA A 361 10.28 11.52 30.31
C ALA A 361 11.23 10.73 29.39
N ILE A 362 11.87 11.37 28.41
CA ILE A 362 12.75 10.66 27.45
C ILE A 362 14.02 10.10 28.09
N LYS A 363 14.55 10.75 29.14
CA LYS A 363 15.75 10.28 29.87
C LYS A 363 15.55 8.90 30.51
N GLU A 364 14.32 8.53 30.83
CA GLU A 364 14.00 7.25 31.48
C GLU A 364 13.89 6.09 30.48
N ARG A 365 13.72 6.36 29.18
CA ARG A 365 13.44 5.34 28.16
C ARG A 365 14.66 4.52 27.75
N GLY A 366 15.85 5.12 27.80
CA GLY A 366 17.10 4.50 27.34
C GLY A 366 17.17 4.31 25.81
N PRO A 367 18.36 3.90 25.30
CA PRO A 367 18.58 3.73 23.86
C PRO A 367 17.94 2.44 23.32
N ILE A 368 17.53 2.48 22.04
CA ILE A 368 17.09 1.29 21.30
C ILE A 368 18.17 0.87 20.31
N ASP A 369 18.57 -0.40 20.38
CA ASP A 369 19.45 -1.02 19.38
C ASP A 369 18.64 -1.42 18.14
N VAL A 370 18.63 -0.55 17.14
CA VAL A 370 17.92 -0.77 15.86
C VAL A 370 18.50 -1.95 15.08
N VAL A 371 19.81 -2.24 15.21
CA VAL A 371 20.45 -3.33 14.47
C VAL A 371 20.00 -4.68 15.02
N ALA A 372 19.86 -4.80 16.35
CA ALA A 372 19.31 -6.01 16.95
C ALA A 372 17.87 -6.31 16.44
N LEU A 373 17.09 -5.27 16.10
CA LEU A 373 15.75 -5.42 15.56
C LEU A 373 15.71 -5.81 14.07
N THR A 374 16.85 -5.89 13.37
CA THR A 374 16.92 -6.33 11.97
C THR A 374 17.21 -7.83 11.81
N GLU A 375 17.55 -8.53 12.89
CA GLU A 375 17.92 -9.96 12.86
C GLU A 375 16.71 -10.91 12.74
N GLY A 376 15.49 -10.38 12.73
CA GLY A 376 14.25 -11.15 12.74
C GLY A 376 13.84 -11.60 14.14
N GLY A 377 12.53 -11.61 14.40
CA GLY A 377 11.97 -12.07 15.67
C GLY A 377 11.32 -13.46 15.58
N ARG A 378 10.73 -13.90 16.70
CA ARG A 378 9.91 -15.12 16.73
C ARG A 378 8.70 -14.97 15.77
N GLY A 379 8.27 -16.08 15.16
CA GLY A 379 7.02 -16.14 14.40
C GLY A 379 5.82 -15.66 15.24
N ARG A 380 4.92 -14.88 14.62
CA ARG A 380 3.79 -14.23 15.31
C ARG A 380 2.65 -15.20 15.64
N TRP A 381 2.40 -16.13 14.72
CA TRP A 381 1.30 -17.08 14.76
C TRP A 381 1.88 -18.49 14.76
N PRO A 382 2.43 -18.96 15.90
CA PRO A 382 3.21 -20.19 15.98
C PRO A 382 2.39 -21.49 15.92
N GLU A 383 1.06 -21.41 15.97
CA GLU A 383 0.17 -22.56 16.02
C GLU A 383 0.25 -23.40 14.73
N GLU A 384 0.46 -24.70 14.89
CA GLU A 384 0.46 -25.67 13.79
C GLU A 384 -0.91 -26.36 13.69
N PHE A 385 -1.40 -26.52 12.46
CA PHE A 385 -2.72 -27.12 12.19
C PHE A 385 -2.55 -28.43 11.42
N ALA A 386 -2.86 -29.55 12.06
CA ALA A 386 -2.93 -30.83 11.40
C ALA A 386 -4.27 -31.00 10.69
N VAL A 387 -4.23 -31.16 9.36
CA VAL A 387 -5.42 -31.35 8.53
C VAL A 387 -5.39 -32.71 7.83
N ALA A 388 -6.55 -33.36 7.71
CA ALA A 388 -6.67 -34.63 7.00
C ALA A 388 -6.96 -34.36 5.52
N GLY A 389 -6.02 -34.72 4.64
CA GLY A 389 -6.24 -34.64 3.20
C GLY A 389 -7.28 -35.66 2.72
N GLU A 390 -8.08 -35.27 1.73
CA GLU A 390 -9.10 -36.10 1.09
C GLU A 390 -8.59 -36.57 -0.27
N ARG A 391 -8.61 -37.87 -0.52
CA ARG A 391 -8.23 -38.39 -1.85
C ARG A 391 -9.37 -38.22 -2.83
N GLY A 392 -9.03 -37.86 -4.06
CA GLY A 392 -9.98 -37.77 -5.15
C GLY A 392 -10.57 -39.14 -5.49
N GLU A 393 -11.88 -39.17 -5.66
CA GLU A 393 -12.60 -40.35 -6.16
C GLU A 393 -12.76 -40.24 -7.68
N GLY A 394 -12.57 -41.35 -8.42
CA GLY A 394 -12.81 -41.39 -9.86
C GLY A 394 -11.94 -42.36 -10.63
N ILE A 395 -12.34 -42.63 -11.87
CA ILE A 395 -11.61 -43.46 -12.86
C ILE A 395 -11.25 -42.67 -14.13
N GLY A 396 -11.37 -41.34 -14.07
CA GLY A 396 -11.07 -40.44 -15.19
C GLY A 396 -9.57 -40.30 -15.47
N PRO A 397 -9.18 -39.50 -16.47
CA PRO A 397 -7.78 -39.30 -16.85
C PRO A 397 -6.95 -38.63 -15.75
N TYR A 398 -7.58 -37.95 -14.80
CA TYR A 398 -7.00 -37.48 -13.55
C TYR A 398 -8.03 -37.55 -12.43
N VAL A 399 -7.56 -37.65 -11.18
CA VAL A 399 -8.36 -37.47 -9.95
C VAL A 399 -7.77 -36.30 -9.17
N ILE A 400 -8.61 -35.61 -8.38
CA ILE A 400 -8.21 -34.42 -7.63
C ILE A 400 -8.24 -34.73 -6.14
N ASP A 401 -7.07 -34.79 -5.51
CA ASP A 401 -6.95 -34.79 -4.06
C ASP A 401 -7.21 -33.37 -3.52
N THR A 402 -7.80 -33.29 -2.32
CA THR A 402 -8.09 -32.03 -1.63
C THR A 402 -7.27 -31.94 -0.36
N ILE A 403 -6.48 -30.88 -0.23
CA ILE A 403 -5.80 -30.52 1.03
C ILE A 403 -6.65 -29.40 1.67
N PRO A 404 -7.34 -29.66 2.80
CA PRO A 404 -8.12 -28.63 3.45
C PRO A 404 -7.22 -27.60 4.14
N VAL A 405 -7.78 -26.42 4.38
CA VAL A 405 -7.14 -25.33 5.12
C VAL A 405 -7.87 -25.09 6.44
N PRO A 406 -7.22 -24.54 7.47
CA PRO A 406 -7.85 -24.23 8.76
C PRO A 406 -8.84 -23.07 8.63
N ILE A 407 -10.05 -23.36 8.14
CA ILE A 407 -11.14 -22.39 8.00
C ILE A 407 -11.48 -21.78 9.37
N GLU A 408 -11.53 -22.62 10.41
CA GLU A 408 -11.59 -22.18 11.79
C GLU A 408 -10.17 -22.10 12.34
N ASN A 409 -9.71 -20.89 12.62
CA ASN A 409 -8.40 -20.62 13.20
C ASN A 409 -8.51 -19.53 14.29
N PRO A 410 -7.62 -19.50 15.28
CA PRO A 410 -7.71 -18.57 16.42
C PRO A 410 -7.41 -17.11 16.07
N TYR A 411 -7.07 -16.83 14.81
CA TYR A 411 -6.72 -15.49 14.33
C TYR A 411 -7.85 -14.85 13.52
N ASP A 412 -8.99 -15.53 13.39
CA ASP A 412 -10.11 -15.13 12.54
C ASP A 412 -9.67 -14.80 11.09
N SER A 413 -8.55 -15.41 10.63
CA SER A 413 -8.03 -15.19 9.28
C SER A 413 -8.90 -15.92 8.27
N PRO A 414 -9.45 -15.23 7.26
CA PRO A 414 -10.24 -15.89 6.24
C PRO A 414 -9.30 -16.60 5.26
N MET A 415 -9.50 -17.91 5.09
CA MET A 415 -8.71 -18.73 4.16
C MET A 415 -9.10 -18.54 2.69
N TYR A 416 -9.18 -17.28 2.23
CA TYR A 416 -9.33 -16.92 0.83
C TYR A 416 -7.96 -16.93 0.17
N LEU A 417 -7.56 -18.08 -0.35
CA LEU A 417 -6.22 -18.28 -0.91
C LEU A 417 -6.05 -17.49 -2.22
N SER A 418 -4.89 -16.87 -2.38
CA SER A 418 -4.55 -16.02 -3.53
C SER A 418 -3.30 -16.49 -4.28
N GLY A 419 -2.41 -17.23 -3.61
CA GLY A 419 -1.19 -17.75 -4.21
C GLY A 419 -0.58 -18.88 -3.39
N LEU A 420 0.29 -19.66 -4.03
CA LEU A 420 1.08 -20.69 -3.37
C LEU A 420 2.47 -20.80 -4.00
N ALA A 421 3.47 -21.14 -3.20
CA ALA A 421 4.83 -21.43 -3.64
C ALA A 421 5.41 -22.56 -2.77
N PHE A 422 6.50 -23.17 -3.23
CA PHE A 422 7.18 -24.23 -2.50
C PHE A 422 8.61 -23.84 -2.20
N PHE A 423 9.07 -24.19 -1.01
CA PHE A 423 10.48 -24.16 -0.63
C PHE A 423 11.20 -25.40 -1.14
N GLU A 424 12.54 -25.36 -1.18
CA GLU A 424 13.36 -26.49 -1.64
C GLU A 424 13.19 -27.75 -0.78
N ASN A 425 12.83 -27.60 0.49
CA ASN A 425 12.55 -28.70 1.40
C ASN A 425 11.16 -29.33 1.20
N GLY A 426 10.32 -28.76 0.33
CA GLY A 426 8.98 -29.24 0.01
C GLY A 426 7.85 -28.56 0.79
N ASP A 427 8.15 -27.68 1.74
CA ASP A 427 7.13 -26.91 2.46
C ASP A 427 6.42 -25.93 1.50
N ALA A 428 5.16 -25.62 1.77
CA ALA A 428 4.35 -24.76 0.91
C ALA A 428 4.03 -23.44 1.61
N ALA A 429 4.40 -22.31 1.01
CA ALA A 429 3.90 -21.02 1.42
C ALA A 429 2.57 -20.72 0.72
N ILE A 430 1.50 -20.45 1.47
CA ILE A 430 0.17 -20.14 0.95
C ILE A 430 -0.20 -18.72 1.36
N ALA A 431 -0.48 -17.86 0.39
CA ALA A 431 -0.94 -16.49 0.64
C ALA A 431 -2.46 -16.42 0.62
N THR A 432 -3.04 -15.58 1.47
CA THR A 432 -4.46 -15.21 1.38
C THR A 432 -4.64 -13.88 0.65
N PHE A 433 -5.89 -13.53 0.33
CA PHE A 433 -6.26 -12.21 -0.18
C PHE A 433 -6.07 -11.07 0.85
N PHE A 434 -6.05 -11.37 2.15
CA PHE A 434 -5.86 -10.38 3.22
C PHE A 434 -4.39 -10.11 3.52
N GLY A 435 -3.48 -10.87 2.90
CA GLY A 435 -2.04 -10.60 2.90
C GLY A 435 -1.24 -11.36 3.96
N ASP A 436 -1.88 -12.24 4.72
CA ASP A 436 -1.19 -13.22 5.56
C ASP A 436 -0.63 -14.39 4.73
N LEU A 437 0.45 -14.97 5.26
CA LEU A 437 1.21 -16.06 4.65
C LEU A 437 1.25 -17.22 5.63
N TRP A 438 0.74 -18.36 5.18
CA TRP A 438 0.75 -19.63 5.91
C TRP A 438 1.90 -20.49 5.39
N LEU A 439 2.52 -21.27 6.28
CA LEU A 439 3.62 -22.20 5.97
C LEU A 439 3.20 -23.64 6.26
#